data_AF-X0TN24-F1
#
_entry.id   AF-X0TN24-F1
#
_cell.length_a   1.000
_cell.length_b   1.000
_cell.length_c   1.000
_cell.angle_alpha   90.00
_cell.angle_beta   90.00
_cell.angle_gamma   90.00
#
_symmetry.space_group_name_H-M   'P 1'
#
loop_
_entity.id
_entity.type
_entity.pdbx_description
1 polymer ?
#
loop_
_entity_poly.entity_id
_entity_poly.type
_entity_poly.pdbx_seq_one_letter_code
_entity_poly.pdbx_strand_id
1 'polypeptide(L)'
;MALSAWERVSVSTLNRHVKKLTEPIYRKRILMAMFRKMGRIKYNCSGKKFDWRVQFKLPEATPIAGDMQPRSPQRRSLYRTAELPWRGKEVSEAISKFEKLQNQGDEALFKLVANATENLSKGMVNGFHLDLYNDGNASGTSGEKIHGLNSWHACTDSGARAATAADSYANLDTTLGAYGGSWTGTYPEGHCNDCPEYEAWSPLNVDYTDAAWKADGITWADTGPEALRWAIHHQDKRDYPLDVIILDGSMMIDFKNALTDKERITVSRGAAGSLAIEMGFKAV
;
A
#
# COMPACT_ATOMS: atom_id res chain seq x y z
N MET A 1 36.04 -12.82 -38.66
CA MET A 1 34.75 -12.20 -38.35
C MET A 1 34.88 -11.59 -36.97
N ALA A 2 35.19 -10.29 -36.89
CA ALA A 2 35.66 -9.65 -35.65
C ALA A 2 34.46 -9.31 -34.75
N LEU A 3 34.38 -9.96 -33.59
CA LEU A 3 33.53 -9.57 -32.48
C LEU A 3 33.93 -8.16 -32.03
N SER A 4 33.01 -7.21 -32.21
CA SER A 4 33.26 -5.79 -31.93
C SER A 4 33.52 -5.56 -30.44
N ALA A 5 34.48 -4.69 -30.13
CA ALA A 5 34.91 -4.34 -28.77
C ALA A 5 33.79 -3.77 -27.86
N TRP A 6 32.58 -3.55 -28.39
CA TRP A 6 31.40 -3.10 -27.66
C TRP A 6 30.79 -4.16 -26.73
N GLU A 7 30.91 -5.46 -27.03
CA GLU A 7 30.28 -6.52 -26.23
C GLU A 7 30.85 -6.63 -24.81
N ARG A 8 32.13 -6.33 -24.58
CA ARG A 8 32.74 -6.39 -23.23
C ARG A 8 32.60 -5.10 -22.41
N VAL A 9 32.38 -3.96 -23.07
CA VAL A 9 31.89 -2.75 -22.39
C VAL A 9 30.41 -2.92 -22.00
N SER A 10 29.69 -3.86 -22.62
CA SER A 10 28.22 -3.91 -22.62
C SER A 10 27.53 -4.56 -21.42
N VAL A 11 28.14 -5.42 -20.61
CA VAL A 11 27.40 -6.06 -19.49
C VAL A 11 27.74 -5.43 -18.14
N SER A 12 29.02 -5.18 -17.85
CA SER A 12 29.44 -4.61 -16.57
C SER A 12 29.07 -3.13 -16.44
N THR A 13 29.16 -2.36 -17.52
CA THR A 13 28.74 -0.94 -17.57
C THR A 13 27.23 -0.82 -17.50
N LEU A 14 26.51 -1.71 -18.18
CA LEU A 14 25.05 -1.75 -18.19
C LEU A 14 24.52 -2.19 -16.82
N ASN A 15 25.13 -3.20 -16.19
CA ASN A 15 24.84 -3.56 -14.79
C ASN A 15 25.17 -2.43 -13.80
N ARG A 16 26.28 -1.71 -14.01
CA ARG A 16 26.62 -0.53 -13.19
C ARG A 16 25.60 0.60 -13.40
N HIS A 17 25.11 0.78 -14.62
CA HIS A 17 24.10 1.77 -14.95
C HIS A 17 22.76 1.39 -14.33
N VAL A 18 22.29 0.16 -14.49
CA VAL A 18 21.08 -0.37 -13.83
C VAL A 18 21.16 -0.21 -12.31
N LYS A 19 22.30 -0.51 -11.67
CA LYS A 19 22.50 -0.26 -10.23
C LYS A 19 22.41 1.23 -9.88
N LYS A 20 22.95 2.11 -10.72
CA LYS A 20 22.80 3.56 -10.57
C LYS A 20 21.36 4.05 -10.78
N LEU A 21 20.52 3.28 -11.48
CA LEU A 21 19.10 3.60 -11.71
C LEU A 21 18.17 3.08 -10.62
N THR A 22 18.46 1.93 -10.04
CA THR A 22 17.66 1.39 -8.93
C THR A 22 17.80 2.24 -7.67
N GLU A 23 18.98 2.83 -7.42
CA GLU A 23 19.20 3.66 -6.23
C GLU A 23 18.33 4.94 -6.16
N PRO A 24 18.15 5.72 -7.24
CA PRO A 24 17.17 6.79 -7.31
C PRO A 24 15.73 6.35 -7.05
N ILE A 25 15.32 5.16 -7.51
CA ILE A 25 13.97 4.62 -7.26
C ILE A 25 13.74 4.49 -5.75
N TYR A 26 14.73 3.98 -5.01
CA TYR A 26 14.64 3.83 -3.56
C TYR A 26 14.82 5.12 -2.79
N ARG A 27 15.65 6.07 -3.26
CA ARG A 27 15.94 7.31 -2.50
C ARG A 27 14.93 8.43 -2.74
N LYS A 28 14.41 8.57 -3.96
CA LYS A 28 13.53 9.69 -4.33
C LYS A 28 12.07 9.49 -3.95
N ARG A 29 11.69 8.29 -3.50
CA ARG A 29 10.30 7.91 -3.23
C ARG A 29 10.16 7.41 -1.80
N ILE A 30 9.26 8.04 -1.04
CA ILE A 30 9.08 7.81 0.40
C ILE A 30 8.71 6.36 0.68
N LEU A 31 7.72 5.80 -0.03
CA LEU A 31 7.28 4.41 0.15
C LEU A 31 8.42 3.40 -0.04
N MET A 32 9.16 3.52 -1.14
CA MET A 32 10.28 2.63 -1.46
C MET A 32 11.48 2.81 -0.52
N ALA A 33 11.75 4.04 -0.09
CA ALA A 33 12.76 4.33 0.92
C ALA A 33 12.40 3.64 2.24
N MET A 34 11.12 3.66 2.63
CA MET A 34 10.64 3.03 3.85
C MET A 34 10.68 1.51 3.77
N PHE A 35 10.23 0.90 2.66
CA PHE A 35 10.37 -0.55 2.48
C PHE A 35 11.82 -1.02 2.58
N ARG A 36 12.76 -0.23 2.03
CA ARG A 36 14.20 -0.52 2.18
C ARG A 36 14.67 -0.35 3.62
N LYS A 37 14.29 0.74 4.31
CA LYS A 37 14.66 1.01 5.71
C LYS A 37 14.15 -0.09 6.65
N MET A 38 12.96 -0.62 6.39
CA MET A 38 12.34 -1.69 7.16
C MET A 38 12.78 -3.10 6.72
N GLY A 39 13.65 -3.23 5.72
CA GLY A 39 14.09 -4.54 5.22
C GLY A 39 12.98 -5.38 4.59
N ARG A 40 11.88 -4.78 4.12
CA ARG A 40 10.72 -5.48 3.52
C ARG A 40 10.91 -5.82 2.04
N ILE A 41 12.10 -5.57 1.48
CA ILE A 41 12.43 -5.90 0.08
C ILE A 41 13.32 -7.13 0.06
N LYS A 42 12.83 -8.21 -0.56
CA LYS A 42 13.60 -9.43 -0.80
C LYS A 42 14.20 -9.39 -2.20
N TYR A 43 15.49 -9.65 -2.31
CA TYR A 43 16.21 -9.74 -3.57
C TYR A 43 16.55 -11.20 -3.89
N ASN A 44 16.84 -11.48 -5.16
CA ASN A 44 17.27 -12.80 -5.65
C ASN A 44 16.27 -13.93 -5.39
N CYS A 45 14.98 -13.61 -5.40
CA CYS A 45 13.94 -14.64 -5.43
C CYS A 45 14.00 -15.35 -6.79
N SER A 46 13.94 -16.68 -6.79
CA SER A 46 14.04 -17.53 -7.98
C SER A 46 12.88 -18.50 -8.03
N GLY A 47 12.43 -18.87 -9.22
CA GLY A 47 11.32 -19.82 -9.40
C GLY A 47 10.45 -19.41 -10.58
N LYS A 48 9.41 -20.19 -10.90
CA LYS A 48 8.42 -19.82 -11.93
C LYS A 48 7.44 -18.74 -11.45
N LYS A 49 7.21 -18.69 -10.15
CA LYS A 49 6.38 -17.72 -9.44
C LYS A 49 7.06 -17.39 -8.12
N PHE A 50 6.65 -16.29 -7.49
CA PHE A 50 7.03 -15.96 -6.13
C PHE A 50 5.98 -16.51 -5.16
N ASP A 51 6.31 -17.55 -4.42
CA ASP A 51 5.42 -18.23 -3.48
C ASP A 51 5.86 -18.08 -2.03
N TRP A 52 4.90 -17.90 -1.13
CA TRP A 52 5.13 -17.91 0.31
C TRP A 52 3.94 -18.52 1.05
N ARG A 53 4.21 -19.11 2.22
CA ARG A 53 3.15 -19.72 3.05
C ARG A 53 2.63 -18.69 4.04
N VAL A 54 1.32 -18.55 4.08
CA VAL A 54 0.58 -17.68 5.00
C VAL A 54 -0.13 -18.56 6.01
N GLN A 55 0.02 -18.25 7.29
CA GLN A 55 -0.72 -18.90 8.35
C GLN A 55 -2.09 -18.21 8.49
N PHE A 56 -3.17 -18.98 8.32
CA PHE A 56 -4.54 -18.46 8.41
C PHE A 56 -5.31 -19.03 9.61
N LYS A 57 -4.77 -20.07 10.26
CA LYS A 57 -5.33 -20.64 11.49
C LYS A 57 -4.25 -20.73 12.56
N LEU A 58 -4.64 -20.45 13.81
CA LEU A 58 -3.80 -20.71 14.96
C LEU A 58 -4.09 -22.12 15.51
N PRO A 59 -3.09 -22.78 16.11
CA PRO A 59 -3.35 -23.98 16.89
C PRO A 59 -4.19 -23.62 18.13
N GLU A 60 -5.29 -24.32 18.36
CA GLU A 60 -6.12 -24.12 19.56
C GLU A 60 -5.43 -24.72 20.78
N ALA A 61 -5.39 -23.95 21.87
CA ALA A 61 -5.04 -24.47 23.18
C ALA A 61 -6.25 -25.18 23.78
N THR A 62 -6.19 -26.50 23.93
CA THR A 62 -7.26 -27.25 24.59
C THR A 62 -7.06 -27.21 26.12
N PRO A 63 -8.09 -26.87 26.91
CA PRO A 63 -7.99 -26.88 28.36
C PRO A 63 -7.76 -28.31 28.85
N ILE A 64 -6.94 -28.46 29.88
CA ILE A 64 -6.66 -29.77 30.48
C ILE A 64 -7.85 -30.14 31.38
N ALA A 65 -8.74 -30.98 30.87
CA ALA A 65 -9.86 -31.54 31.63
C ALA A 65 -9.41 -32.76 32.47
N GLY A 66 -8.61 -32.52 33.52
CA GLY A 66 -8.17 -33.54 34.49
C GLY A 66 -6.88 -34.29 34.14
N ASP A 67 -6.31 -34.96 35.14
CA ASP A 67 -4.90 -35.42 35.19
C ASP A 67 -4.60 -36.76 34.46
N MET A 68 -5.58 -37.40 33.81
CA MET A 68 -5.36 -38.70 33.12
C MET A 68 -6.20 -38.89 31.83
N GLN A 69 -6.59 -37.81 31.15
CA GLN A 69 -7.32 -37.93 29.88
C GLN A 69 -6.37 -38.15 28.70
N PRO A 70 -6.63 -39.15 27.82
CA PRO A 70 -5.81 -39.36 26.62
C PRO A 70 -5.98 -38.19 25.65
N ARG A 71 -4.86 -37.62 25.21
CA ARG A 71 -4.84 -36.56 24.19
C ARG A 71 -4.55 -37.16 22.82
N SER A 72 -5.41 -36.88 21.84
CA SER A 72 -5.19 -37.26 20.45
C SER A 72 -4.99 -36.01 19.58
N PRO A 73 -3.73 -35.62 19.26
CA PRO A 73 -3.48 -34.51 18.36
C PRO A 73 -3.95 -34.85 16.94
N GLN A 74 -4.86 -34.05 16.40
CA GLN A 74 -5.37 -34.19 15.04
C GLN A 74 -4.52 -33.37 14.05
N ARG A 75 -4.37 -33.86 12.82
CA ARG A 75 -3.73 -33.08 11.75
C ARG A 75 -4.67 -31.94 11.31
N ARG A 76 -4.15 -30.72 11.25
CA ARG A 76 -4.89 -29.52 10.82
C ARG A 76 -4.13 -28.80 9.72
N SER A 77 -4.86 -28.24 8.76
CA SER A 77 -4.29 -27.37 7.73
C SER A 77 -4.25 -25.93 8.24
N LEU A 78 -3.08 -25.47 8.69
CA LEU A 78 -2.90 -24.13 9.25
C LEU A 78 -2.39 -23.10 8.23
N TYR A 79 -1.89 -23.58 7.09
CA TYR A 79 -1.18 -22.77 6.11
C TYR A 79 -1.82 -22.86 4.72
N ARG A 80 -1.85 -21.75 4.01
CA ARG A 80 -2.12 -21.67 2.57
C ARG A 80 -0.92 -21.06 1.86
N THR A 81 -0.77 -21.37 0.57
CA THR A 81 0.31 -20.81 -0.25
C THR A 81 -0.24 -19.63 -1.05
N ALA A 82 0.34 -18.45 -0.82
CA ALA A 82 0.13 -17.29 -1.65
C ALA A 82 1.14 -17.33 -2.81
N GLU A 83 0.71 -16.95 -4.02
CA GLU A 83 1.55 -16.95 -5.21
C GLU A 83 1.39 -15.69 -6.06
N LEU A 84 2.50 -15.14 -6.52
CA LEU A 84 2.54 -14.01 -7.47
C LEU A 84 3.32 -14.36 -8.73
N PRO A 85 2.84 -13.97 -9.92
CA PRO A 85 3.58 -14.12 -11.17
C PRO A 85 4.70 -13.08 -11.27
N TRP A 86 5.74 -13.39 -12.05
CA TRP A 86 6.77 -12.41 -12.42
C TRP A 86 6.20 -11.36 -13.35
N ARG A 87 6.48 -10.08 -13.06
CA ARG A 87 6.12 -8.93 -13.90
C ARG A 87 7.33 -8.03 -14.08
N GLY A 88 7.48 -7.45 -15.26
CA GLY A 88 8.58 -6.59 -15.64
C GLY A 88 8.07 -5.32 -16.33
N LYS A 89 8.88 -4.27 -16.28
CA LYS A 89 8.62 -3.01 -16.98
C LYS A 89 9.78 -2.69 -17.89
N GLU A 90 9.48 -2.33 -19.12
CA GLU A 90 10.45 -1.91 -20.11
C GLU A 90 10.21 -0.46 -20.52
N VAL A 91 11.28 0.24 -20.88
CA VAL A 91 11.24 1.57 -21.49
C VAL A 91 12.24 1.53 -22.66
N SER A 92 11.79 1.92 -23.84
CA SER A 92 12.59 1.92 -25.06
C SER A 92 12.56 3.29 -25.74
N GLU A 93 13.68 3.66 -26.35
CA GLU A 93 13.82 4.87 -27.16
C GLU A 93 14.62 4.49 -28.40
N ALA A 94 14.18 4.97 -29.57
CA ALA A 94 14.82 4.69 -30.84
C ALA A 94 15.56 5.94 -31.32
N ILE A 95 16.86 5.80 -31.65
CA ILE A 95 17.66 6.88 -32.23
C ILE A 95 17.76 6.65 -33.74
N SER A 96 17.31 7.62 -34.52
CA SER A 96 17.29 7.50 -35.98
C SER A 96 18.71 7.61 -36.58
N LYS A 97 18.95 6.91 -37.69
CA LYS A 97 20.24 7.00 -38.41
C LYS A 97 20.47 8.41 -38.98
N PHE A 98 19.42 9.16 -39.28
CA PHE A 98 19.53 10.54 -39.76
C PHE A 98 20.01 11.51 -38.66
N GLU A 99 19.49 11.41 -37.43
CA GLU A 99 20.01 12.18 -36.28
C GLU A 99 21.48 11.88 -36.00
N LYS A 100 21.85 10.61 -36.13
CA LYS A 100 23.24 10.16 -35.95
C LYS A 100 24.18 10.75 -37.00
N LEU A 101 23.71 10.92 -38.23
CA LEU A 101 24.49 11.51 -39.31
C LEU A 101 24.54 13.05 -39.23
N GLN A 102 23.50 13.69 -38.70
CA GLN A 102 23.48 15.14 -38.48
C GLN A 102 24.36 15.57 -37.29
N ASN A 103 24.54 14.69 -36.29
CA ASN A 103 25.34 14.95 -35.09
C ASN A 103 26.70 14.19 -35.10
N GLN A 104 27.43 14.23 -36.21
CA GLN A 104 28.68 13.49 -36.42
C GLN A 104 29.91 13.96 -35.62
N GLY A 105 29.79 15.01 -34.80
CA GLY A 105 30.85 15.36 -33.87
C GLY A 105 31.00 14.28 -32.78
N ASP A 106 32.21 13.79 -32.53
CA ASP A 106 32.47 12.75 -31.51
C ASP A 106 31.86 13.10 -30.13
N GLU A 107 31.84 14.38 -29.76
CA GLU A 107 31.18 14.84 -28.54
C GLU A 107 29.65 14.96 -28.63
N ALA A 108 29.10 15.24 -29.82
CA ALA A 108 27.66 15.45 -30.03
C ALA A 108 26.89 14.13 -29.98
N LEU A 109 27.45 13.07 -30.58
CA LEU A 109 26.88 11.73 -30.51
C LEU A 109 26.84 11.21 -29.06
N PHE A 110 27.90 11.47 -28.29
CA PHE A 110 27.97 11.09 -26.88
C PHE A 110 26.90 11.81 -26.04
N LYS A 111 26.68 13.10 -26.27
CA LYS A 111 25.64 13.88 -25.57
C LYS A 111 24.22 13.38 -25.90
N LEU A 112 23.94 13.01 -27.14
CA LEU A 112 22.62 12.49 -27.54
C LEU A 112 22.29 11.16 -26.83
N VAL A 113 23.24 10.21 -26.84
CA VAL A 113 23.06 8.91 -26.18
C VAL A 113 22.98 9.08 -24.66
N ALA A 114 23.77 9.98 -24.08
CA ALA A 114 23.69 10.29 -22.64
C ALA A 114 22.32 10.86 -22.24
N ASN A 115 21.78 11.79 -23.03
CA ASN A 115 20.46 12.39 -22.79
C ASN A 115 19.33 11.36 -22.96
N ALA A 116 19.36 10.54 -24.00
CA ALA A 116 18.39 9.46 -24.19
C ALA A 116 18.41 8.49 -23.00
N THR A 117 19.61 8.08 -22.57
CA THR A 117 19.77 7.21 -21.41
C THR A 117 19.21 7.87 -20.13
N GLU A 118 19.44 9.16 -19.90
CA GLU A 118 18.89 9.89 -18.75
C GLU A 118 17.35 10.02 -18.82
N ASN A 119 16.79 10.23 -20.00
CA ASN A 119 15.35 10.31 -20.21
C ASN A 119 14.67 8.96 -19.98
N LEU A 120 15.22 7.88 -20.55
CA LEU A 120 14.80 6.50 -20.28
C LEU A 120 14.83 6.19 -18.79
N SER A 121 15.89 6.62 -18.12
CA SER A 121 16.07 6.46 -16.68
C SER A 121 14.99 7.18 -15.86
N LYS A 122 14.69 8.43 -16.20
CA LYS A 122 13.60 9.20 -15.57
C LYS A 122 12.24 8.56 -15.85
N GLY A 123 12.02 8.10 -17.08
CA GLY A 123 10.80 7.40 -17.50
C GLY A 123 10.58 6.13 -16.69
N MET A 124 11.62 5.31 -16.50
CA MET A 124 11.54 4.09 -15.71
C MET A 124 11.23 4.37 -14.23
N VAL A 125 11.89 5.36 -13.63
CA VAL A 125 11.67 5.75 -12.22
C VAL A 125 10.25 6.28 -12.00
N ASN A 126 9.77 7.16 -12.87
CA ASN A 126 8.44 7.75 -12.74
C ASN A 126 7.35 6.73 -13.06
N GLY A 127 7.55 5.91 -14.10
CA GLY A 127 6.63 4.86 -14.47
C GLY A 127 6.49 3.80 -13.39
N PHE A 128 7.58 3.33 -12.79
CA PHE A 128 7.53 2.32 -11.73
C PHE A 128 6.82 2.84 -10.48
N HIS A 129 6.98 4.12 -10.16
CA HIS A 129 6.34 4.74 -9.01
C HIS A 129 4.81 4.73 -9.08
N LEU A 130 4.24 5.09 -10.25
CA LEU A 130 2.80 5.12 -10.43
C LEU A 130 2.18 3.73 -10.31
N ASP A 131 2.89 2.71 -10.80
CA ASP A 131 2.40 1.34 -10.73
C ASP A 131 2.30 0.81 -9.28
N LEU A 132 2.96 1.44 -8.30
CA LEU A 132 2.84 1.06 -6.88
C LEU A 132 1.47 1.33 -6.28
N TYR A 133 0.69 2.23 -6.88
CA TYR A 133 -0.68 2.51 -6.47
C TYR A 133 -1.69 1.90 -7.42
N ASN A 134 -1.26 1.25 -8.50
CA ASN A 134 -2.17 0.70 -9.48
C ASN A 134 -2.64 -0.70 -9.08
N ASP A 135 -3.78 -1.11 -9.61
CA ASP A 135 -4.26 -2.49 -9.52
C ASP A 135 -3.64 -3.33 -10.65
N GLY A 136 -2.93 -4.39 -10.27
CA GLY A 136 -2.33 -5.35 -11.20
C GLY A 136 -3.29 -6.44 -11.70
N ASN A 137 -4.47 -6.56 -11.11
CA ASN A 137 -5.51 -7.54 -11.46
C ASN A 137 -6.66 -6.94 -12.28
N ALA A 138 -6.80 -5.60 -12.30
CA ALA A 138 -7.81 -4.90 -13.09
C ALA A 138 -7.76 -5.24 -14.60
N SER A 139 -8.95 -5.22 -15.21
CA SER A 139 -9.11 -5.35 -16.66
C SER A 139 -8.40 -4.20 -17.38
N GLY A 140 -7.46 -4.52 -18.28
CA GLY A 140 -6.64 -3.54 -19.00
C GLY A 140 -5.25 -3.26 -18.39
N THR A 141 -4.93 -3.85 -17.24
CA THR A 141 -3.58 -3.82 -16.62
C THR A 141 -3.07 -5.21 -16.23
N SER A 142 -3.93 -6.23 -16.39
CA SER A 142 -3.66 -7.62 -16.09
C SER A 142 -2.50 -8.16 -16.95
N GLY A 143 -1.36 -8.40 -16.29
CA GLY A 143 -0.15 -8.95 -16.91
C GLY A 143 0.92 -7.92 -17.26
N GLU A 144 0.58 -6.63 -17.38
CA GLU A 144 1.52 -5.59 -17.83
C GLU A 144 2.11 -4.77 -16.68
N LYS A 145 1.30 -4.45 -15.67
CA LYS A 145 1.71 -3.57 -14.55
C LYS A 145 2.03 -4.37 -13.31
N ILE A 146 2.93 -3.88 -12.46
CA ILE A 146 3.19 -4.50 -11.16
C ILE A 146 1.94 -4.49 -10.26
N HIS A 147 1.87 -5.41 -9.31
CA HIS A 147 0.84 -5.39 -8.28
C HIS A 147 1.14 -4.28 -7.27
N GLY A 148 0.35 -3.20 -7.32
CA GLY A 148 0.41 -2.09 -6.37
C GLY A 148 -0.64 -2.22 -5.27
N LEU A 149 -0.77 -1.15 -4.46
CA LEU A 149 -1.65 -1.09 -3.30
C LEU A 149 -3.13 -1.26 -3.64
N ASN A 150 -3.57 -0.97 -4.87
CA ASN A 150 -4.96 -1.19 -5.23
C ASN A 150 -5.28 -2.66 -5.54
N SER A 151 -4.28 -3.55 -5.64
CA SER A 151 -4.47 -4.97 -6.01
C SER A 151 -5.07 -5.86 -4.90
N TRP A 152 -5.43 -5.25 -3.78
CA TRP A 152 -5.92 -5.91 -2.57
C TRP A 152 -6.88 -5.01 -1.79
N HIS A 153 -7.28 -3.86 -2.35
CA HIS A 153 -8.06 -2.82 -1.66
C HIS A 153 -9.47 -2.64 -2.27
N ALA A 154 -9.86 -3.43 -3.27
CA ALA A 154 -11.23 -3.35 -3.77
C ALA A 154 -12.21 -3.73 -2.66
N CYS A 155 -13.29 -2.94 -2.53
CA CYS A 155 -14.30 -3.11 -1.51
C CYS A 155 -15.70 -2.83 -2.05
N THR A 156 -16.68 -3.38 -1.37
CA THR A 156 -18.10 -3.07 -1.53
C THR A 156 -18.59 -2.20 -0.39
N ASP A 157 -19.79 -1.63 -0.54
CA ASP A 157 -20.40 -0.66 0.37
C ASP A 157 -20.19 -0.95 1.86
N SER A 158 -20.00 0.13 2.61
CA SER A 158 -19.85 0.13 4.05
C SER A 158 -21.14 -0.28 4.76
N GLY A 159 -21.01 -1.21 5.73
CA GLY A 159 -22.10 -1.62 6.60
C GLY A 159 -22.14 -0.91 7.95
N ALA A 160 -21.13 -0.07 8.25
CA ALA A 160 -20.98 0.83 9.40
C ALA A 160 -19.48 1.14 9.58
N ARG A 161 -19.00 2.20 8.91
CA ARG A 161 -17.61 2.70 8.89
C ARG A 161 -16.57 1.77 8.24
N ALA A 162 -16.77 0.46 8.28
CA ALA A 162 -15.93 -0.54 7.63
C ALA A 162 -16.56 -1.02 6.31
N ALA A 163 -15.80 -0.89 5.22
CA ALA A 163 -16.16 -1.47 3.93
C ALA A 163 -15.73 -2.94 3.86
N THR A 164 -16.52 -3.77 3.18
CA THR A 164 -16.20 -5.19 3.02
C THR A 164 -15.23 -5.35 1.86
N ALA A 165 -14.06 -5.95 2.10
CA ALA A 165 -13.10 -6.28 1.05
C ALA A 165 -13.73 -7.28 0.06
N ALA A 166 -13.52 -7.07 -1.23
CA ALA A 166 -14.16 -7.84 -2.31
C ALA A 166 -13.18 -8.17 -3.45
N ASP A 167 -11.88 -8.29 -3.13
CA ASP A 167 -10.81 -8.52 -4.10
C ASP A 167 -10.11 -9.88 -3.91
N SER A 168 -9.18 -10.20 -4.81
CA SER A 168 -8.24 -11.30 -4.65
C SER A 168 -6.79 -10.83 -4.83
N TYR A 169 -5.91 -11.27 -3.94
CA TYR A 169 -4.49 -10.97 -3.97
C TYR A 169 -3.65 -12.21 -3.76
N ALA A 170 -2.65 -12.42 -4.63
CA ALA A 170 -1.75 -13.57 -4.58
C ALA A 170 -2.45 -14.95 -4.61
N ASN A 171 -3.53 -15.05 -5.41
CA ASN A 171 -4.40 -16.24 -5.51
C ASN A 171 -5.14 -16.60 -4.21
N LEU A 172 -5.30 -15.61 -3.33
CA LEU A 172 -6.08 -15.69 -2.10
C LEU A 172 -7.18 -14.63 -2.13
N ASP A 173 -8.34 -14.98 -1.60
CA ASP A 173 -9.52 -14.15 -1.48
C ASP A 173 -9.37 -13.20 -0.28
N THR A 174 -9.65 -11.92 -0.47
CA THR A 174 -9.55 -10.90 0.58
C THR A 174 -10.88 -10.68 1.32
N THR A 175 -11.97 -11.33 0.88
CA THR A 175 -13.28 -11.21 1.53
C THR A 175 -13.24 -11.70 2.99
N LEU A 176 -13.96 -10.99 3.84
CA LEU A 176 -14.08 -11.34 5.26
C LEU A 176 -14.76 -12.71 5.41
N GLY A 177 -14.16 -13.59 6.21
CA GLY A 177 -14.69 -14.94 6.46
C GLY A 177 -14.43 -15.97 5.36
N ALA A 178 -13.71 -15.62 4.28
CA ALA A 178 -13.40 -16.55 3.18
C ALA A 178 -12.72 -17.85 3.63
N TYR A 179 -11.99 -17.79 4.75
CA TYR A 179 -11.19 -18.90 5.27
C TYR A 179 -11.76 -19.55 6.53
N GLY A 180 -12.97 -19.14 6.95
CA GLY A 180 -13.66 -19.64 8.12
C GLY A 180 -13.86 -18.57 9.19
N GLY A 181 -14.35 -19.03 10.33
CA GLY A 181 -14.72 -18.20 11.46
C GLY A 181 -16.01 -17.42 11.28
N SER A 182 -16.47 -16.83 12.37
CA SER A 182 -17.68 -16.02 12.41
C SER A 182 -17.46 -14.74 13.22
N TRP A 183 -18.20 -13.70 12.83
CA TRP A 183 -18.24 -12.42 13.52
C TRP A 183 -19.64 -12.18 14.08
N THR A 184 -19.71 -11.74 15.32
CA THR A 184 -20.96 -11.34 15.96
C THR A 184 -20.96 -9.82 16.18
N GLY A 185 -22.01 -9.17 15.68
CA GLY A 185 -22.11 -7.71 15.64
C GLY A 185 -21.53 -7.14 14.35
N THR A 186 -21.19 -5.85 14.36
CA THR A 186 -20.60 -5.14 13.21
C THR A 186 -19.09 -5.30 13.21
N TYR A 187 -18.48 -5.70 12.09
CA TYR A 187 -17.03 -5.71 11.96
C TYR A 187 -16.49 -4.27 11.81
N PRO A 188 -15.37 -3.88 12.45
CA PRO A 188 -14.53 -4.58 13.43
C PRO A 188 -14.87 -4.29 14.92
N GLU A 189 -16.00 -3.63 15.21
CA GLU A 189 -16.37 -3.22 16.58
C GLU A 189 -16.96 -4.34 17.45
N GLY A 190 -17.52 -5.37 16.81
CA GLY A 190 -18.11 -6.54 17.45
C GLY A 190 -17.07 -7.51 18.02
N HIS A 191 -17.50 -8.76 18.15
CA HIS A 191 -16.65 -9.82 18.69
C HIS A 191 -16.52 -10.92 17.67
N CYS A 192 -15.29 -11.31 17.45
CA CYS A 192 -15.00 -12.50 16.70
C CYS A 192 -15.18 -13.73 17.61
N ASN A 193 -15.75 -14.80 17.05
CA ASN A 193 -15.84 -16.09 17.73
C ASN A 193 -14.66 -17.02 17.40
N ASP A 194 -14.00 -16.85 16.24
CA ASP A 194 -12.91 -17.72 15.74
C ASP A 194 -11.75 -16.91 15.07
N CYS A 195 -10.87 -16.33 15.88
CA CYS A 195 -10.23 -15.02 15.58
C CYS A 195 -8.98 -14.86 14.73
N PRO A 196 -8.32 -15.91 14.24
CA PRO A 196 -7.36 -15.71 13.18
C PRO A 196 -7.96 -15.94 11.78
N GLU A 197 -9.05 -16.70 11.66
CA GLU A 197 -9.50 -17.20 10.34
C GLU A 197 -10.34 -16.19 9.56
N TYR A 198 -11.18 -15.44 10.29
CA TYR A 198 -12.15 -14.53 9.69
C TYR A 198 -11.50 -13.35 8.96
N GLU A 199 -10.36 -12.85 9.46
CA GLU A 199 -9.64 -11.71 8.88
C GLU A 199 -8.24 -12.05 8.36
N ALA A 200 -7.89 -13.34 8.25
CA ALA A 200 -6.54 -13.83 7.95
C ALA A 200 -5.86 -13.17 6.74
N TRP A 201 -6.65 -12.80 5.73
CA TRP A 201 -6.18 -12.22 4.46
C TRP A 201 -7.01 -10.99 4.03
N SER A 202 -7.68 -10.35 4.98
CA SER A 202 -8.59 -9.24 4.70
C SER A 202 -8.01 -7.92 5.22
N PRO A 203 -7.83 -6.90 4.37
CA PRO A 203 -7.47 -5.57 4.84
C PRO A 203 -8.61 -4.95 5.63
N LEU A 204 -8.28 -4.02 6.53
CA LEU A 204 -9.27 -3.16 7.15
C LEU A 204 -9.51 -1.96 6.21
N ASN A 205 -10.66 -1.97 5.53
CA ASN A 205 -11.07 -0.87 4.67
C ASN A 205 -11.99 0.08 5.45
N VAL A 206 -11.57 1.33 5.61
CA VAL A 206 -12.32 2.35 6.34
C VAL A 206 -12.95 3.31 5.35
N ASP A 207 -14.28 3.37 5.38
CA ASP A 207 -15.06 4.27 4.54
C ASP A 207 -15.34 5.57 5.30
N TYR A 208 -14.65 6.65 4.92
CA TYR A 208 -14.85 7.97 5.53
C TYR A 208 -16.15 8.65 5.10
N THR A 209 -16.86 8.13 4.09
CA THR A 209 -18.13 8.68 3.58
C THR A 209 -19.35 8.06 4.25
N ASP A 210 -19.15 7.10 5.14
CA ASP A 210 -20.22 6.39 5.82
C ASP A 210 -21.03 7.30 6.76
N ALA A 211 -22.36 7.11 6.78
CA ALA A 211 -23.25 7.92 7.60
C ALA A 211 -23.19 7.59 9.11
N ALA A 212 -22.48 6.53 9.52
CA ALA A 212 -22.34 6.20 10.93
C ALA A 212 -21.25 7.02 11.64
N TRP A 213 -20.47 7.85 10.94
CA TRP A 213 -19.58 8.83 11.58
C TRP A 213 -20.39 9.89 12.34
N LYS A 214 -19.80 10.49 13.38
CA LYS A 214 -20.49 11.50 14.20
C LYS A 214 -20.38 12.91 13.63
N ALA A 215 -19.56 13.12 12.62
CA ALA A 215 -19.37 14.42 12.00
C ALA A 215 -20.64 14.88 11.25
N ASP A 216 -20.86 16.19 11.22
CA ASP A 216 -22.05 16.80 10.60
C ASP A 216 -22.07 16.70 9.06
N GLY A 217 -20.91 16.44 8.45
CA GLY A 217 -20.75 16.21 7.01
C GLY A 217 -20.02 14.90 6.72
N ILE A 218 -20.31 14.30 5.57
CA ILE A 218 -19.66 13.06 5.05
C ILE A 218 -18.48 13.37 4.12
N THR A 219 -17.75 14.45 4.40
CA THR A 219 -16.57 14.85 3.64
C THR A 219 -15.30 14.50 4.39
N TRP A 220 -14.19 14.31 3.68
CA TRP A 220 -12.90 14.03 4.31
C TRP A 220 -12.47 15.11 5.32
N ALA A 221 -12.80 16.38 5.10
CA ALA A 221 -12.49 17.46 6.02
C ALA A 221 -13.20 17.28 7.39
N ASP A 222 -14.42 16.75 7.36
CA ASP A 222 -15.26 16.57 8.56
C ASP A 222 -14.98 15.22 9.25
N THR A 223 -15.05 14.12 8.50
CA THR A 223 -14.94 12.74 9.04
C THR A 223 -13.50 12.25 9.12
N GLY A 224 -12.59 12.78 8.31
CA GLY A 224 -11.22 12.25 8.16
C GLY A 224 -10.46 12.07 9.48
N PRO A 225 -10.45 13.04 10.41
CA PRO A 225 -9.80 12.87 11.70
C PRO A 225 -10.43 11.80 12.59
N GLU A 226 -11.75 11.61 12.52
CA GLU A 226 -12.45 10.56 13.27
C GLU A 226 -12.14 9.19 12.65
N ALA A 227 -12.24 9.09 11.32
CA ALA A 227 -11.94 7.88 10.56
C ALA A 227 -10.49 7.41 10.77
N LEU A 228 -9.52 8.33 10.76
CA LEU A 228 -8.11 8.00 10.99
C LEU A 228 -7.87 7.44 12.39
N ARG A 229 -8.44 8.07 13.43
CA ARG A 229 -8.30 7.60 14.82
C ARG A 229 -8.94 6.23 15.00
N TRP A 230 -10.11 6.05 14.40
CA TRP A 230 -10.83 4.78 14.44
C TRP A 230 -10.04 3.68 13.72
N ALA A 231 -9.43 3.98 12.58
CA ALA A 231 -8.58 3.05 11.83
C ALA A 231 -7.33 2.65 12.65
N ILE A 232 -6.65 3.62 13.25
CA ILE A 232 -5.48 3.37 14.11
C ILE A 232 -5.86 2.49 15.30
N HIS A 233 -6.96 2.80 15.98
CA HIS A 233 -7.42 2.03 17.14
C HIS A 233 -7.70 0.56 16.82
N HIS A 234 -8.29 0.28 15.65
CA HIS A 234 -8.60 -1.10 15.24
C HIS A 234 -7.38 -1.81 14.64
N GLN A 235 -6.44 -1.08 14.05
CA GLN A 235 -5.18 -1.65 13.58
C GLN A 235 -4.24 -1.99 14.74
N ASP A 236 -4.22 -1.20 15.82
CA ASP A 236 -3.40 -1.46 17.01
C ASP A 236 -3.84 -2.71 17.78
N LYS A 237 -5.08 -3.18 17.57
CA LYS A 237 -5.53 -4.49 18.08
C LYS A 237 -4.86 -5.67 17.37
N ARG A 238 -4.20 -5.43 16.24
CA ARG A 238 -3.45 -6.44 15.49
C ARG A 238 -1.98 -6.42 15.93
N ASP A 239 -1.30 -7.54 15.75
CA ASP A 239 0.10 -7.74 16.22
C ASP A 239 1.13 -6.79 15.58
N TYR A 240 0.75 -6.01 14.56
CA TYR A 240 1.65 -5.12 13.83
C TYR A 240 1.19 -3.66 13.96
N PRO A 241 1.98 -2.80 14.64
CA PRO A 241 1.64 -1.39 14.77
C PRO A 241 1.70 -0.67 13.42
N LEU A 242 0.92 0.39 13.29
CA LEU A 242 0.91 1.21 12.09
C LEU A 242 2.21 2.03 11.98
N ASP A 243 2.96 1.82 10.89
CA ASP A 243 4.23 2.53 10.67
C ASP A 243 4.06 3.84 9.88
N VAL A 244 3.11 3.88 8.94
CA VAL A 244 3.01 4.94 7.93
C VAL A 244 1.55 5.23 7.60
N ILE A 245 1.24 6.51 7.45
CA ILE A 245 -0.02 7.00 6.88
C ILE A 245 0.33 7.77 5.61
N ILE A 246 -0.29 7.41 4.49
CA ILE A 246 -0.09 8.04 3.20
C ILE A 246 -1.39 8.73 2.83
N LEU A 247 -1.31 10.03 2.57
CA LEU A 247 -2.44 10.85 2.15
C LEU A 247 -2.09 11.54 0.83
N ASP A 248 -3.11 11.79 0.02
CA ASP A 248 -2.98 12.71 -1.11
C ASP A 248 -2.69 14.14 -0.62
N GLY A 249 -2.09 14.96 -1.48
CA GLY A 249 -1.79 16.36 -1.17
C GLY A 249 -3.03 17.16 -0.75
N SER A 250 -4.17 16.94 -1.40
CA SER A 250 -5.44 17.60 -1.06
C SER A 250 -5.95 17.15 0.32
N MET A 251 -6.02 15.84 0.55
CA MET A 251 -6.45 15.25 1.82
C MET A 251 -5.58 15.68 3.00
N MET A 252 -4.27 15.86 2.79
CA MET A 252 -3.36 16.35 3.83
C MET A 252 -3.61 17.82 4.17
N ILE A 253 -3.97 18.65 3.18
CA ILE A 253 -4.32 20.06 3.42
C ILE A 253 -5.59 20.14 4.25
N ASP A 254 -6.64 19.41 3.86
CA ASP A 254 -7.91 19.39 4.56
C ASP A 254 -7.75 18.87 6.00
N PHE A 255 -6.95 17.82 6.19
CA PHE A 255 -6.65 17.30 7.53
C PHE A 255 -5.95 18.34 8.41
N LYS A 256 -4.98 19.10 7.87
CA LYS A 256 -4.30 20.17 8.62
C LYS A 256 -5.23 21.34 8.93
N ASN A 257 -6.12 21.70 8.01
CA ASN A 257 -7.10 22.75 8.23
C ASN A 257 -8.07 22.35 9.36
N ALA A 258 -8.59 21.12 9.32
CA ALA A 258 -9.46 20.57 10.36
C ALA A 258 -8.79 20.50 11.75
N LEU A 259 -7.46 20.31 11.80
CA LEU A 259 -6.70 20.41 13.06
C LEU A 259 -6.55 21.86 13.52
N THR A 260 -6.22 22.76 12.61
CA THR A 260 -6.03 24.19 12.91
C THR A 260 -7.30 24.82 13.48
N ASP A 261 -8.46 24.47 12.94
CA ASP A 261 -9.75 24.98 13.43
C ASP A 261 -10.06 24.51 14.86
N LYS A 262 -9.61 23.32 15.25
CA LYS A 262 -9.78 22.78 16.62
C LYS A 262 -8.79 23.39 17.61
N GLU A 263 -7.62 23.83 17.15
CA GLU A 263 -6.59 24.47 17.98
C GLU A 263 -6.86 25.96 18.23
N ARG A 264 -7.82 26.56 17.51
CA ARG A 264 -8.14 27.99 17.60
C ARG A 264 -9.46 28.24 18.31
N ILE A 265 -9.47 29.13 19.31
CA ILE A 265 -10.70 29.69 19.87
C ILE A 265 -11.25 30.71 18.88
N THR A 266 -12.31 30.36 18.15
CA THR A 266 -13.02 31.28 17.26
C THR A 266 -13.97 32.16 18.06
N VAL A 267 -13.54 33.39 18.36
CA VAL A 267 -14.41 34.40 18.97
C VAL A 267 -15.20 35.10 17.87
N SER A 268 -16.45 34.68 17.68
CA SER A 268 -17.41 35.38 16.82
C SER A 268 -18.21 36.39 17.64
N ARG A 269 -18.30 37.63 17.15
CA ARG A 269 -19.02 38.72 17.84
C ARG A 269 -20.52 38.53 17.62
N GLY A 270 -21.28 38.38 18.71
CA GLY A 270 -22.75 38.30 18.67
C GLY A 270 -23.35 36.89 18.55
N ALA A 271 -22.55 35.82 18.53
CA ALA A 271 -23.08 34.46 18.63
C ALA A 271 -23.49 34.17 20.09
N ALA A 272 -24.77 33.91 20.32
CA ALA A 272 -25.27 33.41 21.60
C ALA A 272 -24.62 32.05 21.88
N GLY A 273 -23.79 31.97 22.92
CA GLY A 273 -23.02 30.76 23.27
C GLY A 273 -21.59 30.72 22.73
N SER A 274 -20.96 31.85 22.39
CA SER A 274 -19.53 31.83 22.05
C SER A 274 -18.71 31.32 23.24
N LEU A 275 -17.76 30.42 22.97
CA LEU A 275 -16.89 29.77 23.97
C LEU A 275 -16.17 30.78 24.89
N ALA A 276 -15.97 32.03 24.43
CA ALA A 276 -15.43 33.12 25.23
C ALA A 276 -16.35 33.52 26.39
N ILE A 277 -17.66 33.54 26.18
CA ILE A 277 -18.66 33.79 27.23
C ILE A 277 -18.73 32.59 28.19
N GLU A 278 -18.64 31.36 27.67
CA GLU A 278 -18.63 30.13 28.49
C GLU A 278 -17.35 29.99 29.35
N MET A 279 -16.22 30.49 28.86
CA MET A 279 -14.96 30.57 29.61
C MET A 279 -14.85 31.81 30.52
N GLY A 280 -15.94 32.59 30.65
CA GLY A 280 -16.05 33.67 31.64
C GLY A 280 -15.52 35.04 31.18
N PHE A 281 -15.19 35.22 29.90
CA PHE A 281 -14.85 36.54 29.36
C PHE A 281 -16.12 37.36 29.14
N LYS A 282 -16.18 38.56 29.74
CA LYS A 282 -17.31 39.48 29.56
C LYS A 282 -17.35 39.97 28.12
N ALA A 283 -18.50 39.82 27.46
CA ALA A 283 -18.79 40.50 26.22
C ALA A 283 -18.76 42.02 26.47
N VAL A 284 -17.95 42.75 25.70
CA VAL A 284 -17.96 44.22 25.61
C VAL A 284 -18.66 44.64 24.33
#